data_AF-A0A7C5TSK1-F1
#
_entry.id   AF-A0A7C5TSK1-F1
#
_cell.length_a   1.000
_cell.length_b   1.000
_cell.length_c   1.000
_cell.angle_alpha   90.00
_cell.angle_beta   90.00
_cell.angle_gamma   90.00
#
_symmetry.space_group_name_H-M   'P 1'
#
loop_
_entity.id
_entity.type
_entity.pdbx_description
1 polymer ?
#
loop_
_entity_poly.entity_id
_entity_poly.type
_entity_poly.pdbx_seq_one_letter_code
_entity_poly.pdbx_strand_id
1 'polypeptide(L)'
;AHTPQTDLKHVVEGKSRGELERLLADARALEEAGVFSIVVELADMNVTKKITETVSVPTIGIGAGPHADGQVLVLDDLVGWTDFSKFPKGRPPKFLGSGWDRSSPNACVKQYIKKVRDGSFPSEAESYSVMKD
;
A
#
# COMPACT_ATOMS: atom_id res chain seq x y z
N ALA A 1 2.24 -9.02 6.73
CA ALA A 1 1.34 -7.95 6.23
C ALA A 1 0.11 -8.61 5.63
N HIS A 2 -0.87 -7.86 5.11
CA HIS A 2 -1.97 -8.49 4.39
C HIS A 2 -1.41 -9.23 3.18
N THR A 3 -1.81 -10.48 2.99
CA THR A 3 -1.43 -11.30 1.84
C THR A 3 -2.71 -11.91 1.27
N PRO A 4 -3.19 -11.45 0.10
CA PRO A 4 -4.51 -11.82 -0.42
C PRO A 4 -4.75 -13.33 -0.59
N GLN A 5 -3.67 -14.11 -0.72
CA GLN A 5 -3.75 -15.58 -0.80
C GLN A 5 -4.17 -16.25 0.51
N THR A 6 -3.95 -15.60 1.66
CA THR A 6 -4.17 -16.19 3.00
C THR A 6 -5.09 -15.37 3.89
N ASP A 7 -5.21 -14.06 3.67
CA ASP A 7 -6.16 -13.21 4.38
C ASP A 7 -7.33 -12.84 3.46
N LEU A 8 -8.48 -13.49 3.68
CA LEU A 8 -9.69 -13.24 2.90
C LEU A 8 -10.51 -12.05 3.43
N LYS A 9 -10.11 -11.42 4.53
CA LYS A 9 -10.87 -10.35 5.20
C LYS A 9 -10.44 -8.94 4.78
N HIS A 10 -9.27 -8.80 4.15
CA HIS A 10 -8.73 -7.53 3.64
C HIS A 10 -8.66 -6.47 4.75
N VAL A 11 -8.06 -6.86 5.88
CA VAL A 11 -8.02 -6.04 7.08
C VAL A 11 -6.67 -5.32 7.16
N VAL A 12 -6.69 -4.05 7.59
CA VAL A 12 -5.46 -3.30 7.84
C VAL A 12 -4.66 -3.96 8.97
N GLU A 13 -3.38 -4.20 8.71
CA GLU A 13 -2.40 -4.80 9.63
C GLU A 13 -1.64 -3.75 10.45
N GLY A 14 -1.08 -4.17 11.58
CA GLY A 14 -0.21 -3.32 12.39
C GLY A 14 -0.98 -2.37 13.31
N LYS A 15 -2.07 -2.86 13.89
CA LYS A 15 -2.92 -2.14 14.84
C LYS A 15 -2.39 -2.16 16.27
N SER A 16 -1.46 -3.06 16.56
CA SER A 16 -0.86 -3.22 17.88
C SER A 16 0.66 -3.30 17.80
N ARG A 17 1.31 -3.06 18.94
CA ARG A 17 2.76 -3.21 19.06
C ARG A 17 3.25 -4.62 18.72
N GLY A 18 2.52 -5.66 19.14
CA GLY A 18 2.89 -7.05 18.81
C GLY A 18 2.82 -7.35 17.32
N GLU A 19 1.83 -6.81 16.60
CA GLU A 19 1.76 -6.93 15.14
C GLU A 19 2.90 -6.17 14.46
N LEU A 20 3.25 -4.97 14.93
CA LEU A 20 4.41 -4.23 14.44
C LEU A 20 5.70 -5.04 14.60
N GLU A 21 5.96 -5.57 15.79
CA GLU A 21 7.17 -6.35 16.08
C GLU A 21 7.25 -7.60 15.19
N ARG A 22 6.14 -8.30 14.98
CA ARG A 22 6.05 -9.42 14.03
C ARG A 22 6.38 -8.98 12.59
N LEU A 23 5.76 -7.91 12.10
CA LEU A 23 5.97 -7.42 10.74
C LEU A 23 7.40 -6.96 10.48
N LEU A 24 8.05 -6.35 11.48
CA LEU A 24 9.47 -6.00 11.41
C LEU A 24 10.36 -7.24 11.36
N ALA A 25 10.04 -8.28 12.14
CA ALA A 25 10.76 -9.55 12.10
C ALA A 25 10.61 -10.22 10.72
N ASP A 26 9.40 -10.26 10.16
CA ASP A 26 9.14 -10.80 8.82
C ASP A 26 9.95 -10.05 7.76
N ALA A 27 9.97 -8.72 7.79
CA ALA A 27 10.72 -7.91 6.83
C ALA A 27 12.23 -8.18 6.89
N ARG A 28 12.81 -8.28 8.09
CA ARG A 28 14.23 -8.64 8.27
C ARG A 28 14.53 -10.05 7.77
N ALA A 29 13.65 -11.00 8.04
CA ALA A 29 13.82 -12.38 7.59
C ALA A 29 13.79 -12.48 6.05
N LEU A 30 12.93 -11.72 5.38
CA LEU A 30 12.90 -11.63 3.93
C LEU A 30 14.19 -11.02 3.36
N GLU A 31 14.68 -9.92 3.96
CA GLU A 31 15.95 -9.31 3.57
C GLU A 31 17.13 -10.27 3.76
N GLU A 32 17.21 -10.96 4.91
CA GLU A 32 18.26 -11.97 5.19
C GLU A 32 18.21 -13.13 4.18
N ALA A 33 17.02 -13.50 3.71
CA ALA A 33 16.83 -14.48 2.65
C ALA A 33 17.26 -13.98 1.26
N GLY A 34 17.63 -12.71 1.11
CA GLY A 34 18.19 -12.13 -0.11
C GLY A 34 17.15 -11.64 -1.12
N VAL A 35 15.94 -11.27 -0.68
CA VAL A 35 14.98 -10.63 -1.59
C VAL A 35 15.51 -9.29 -2.09
N PHE A 36 15.16 -8.91 -3.31
CA PHE A 36 15.60 -7.62 -3.88
C PHE A 36 14.69 -6.44 -3.48
N SER A 37 13.47 -6.71 -3.01
CA SER A 37 12.47 -5.71 -2.62
C SER A 37 11.34 -6.39 -1.84
N ILE A 38 10.60 -5.60 -1.06
CA ILE A 38 9.47 -6.07 -0.24
C ILE A 38 8.22 -5.24 -0.55
N VAL A 39 7.08 -5.91 -0.81
CA VAL A 39 5.78 -5.24 -0.91
C VAL A 39 5.13 -5.17 0.47
N VAL A 40 4.69 -3.99 0.87
CA VAL A 40 3.92 -3.76 2.10
C VAL A 40 2.48 -3.44 1.70
N GLU A 41 1.56 -4.33 2.07
CA GLU A 41 0.14 -4.25 1.69
C GLU A 41 -0.77 -4.07 2.91
N LEU A 42 -1.71 -3.13 2.79
CA LEU A 42 -2.75 -2.81 3.78
C LEU A 42 -2.18 -2.70 5.21
N ALA A 43 -1.13 -1.91 5.39
CA ALA A 43 -0.53 -1.65 6.70
C ALA A 43 -0.82 -0.23 7.19
N ASP A 44 -0.80 -0.05 8.50
CA ASP A 44 -0.69 1.29 9.11
C ASP A 44 0.53 2.05 8.54
N MET A 45 0.37 3.32 8.21
CA MET A 45 1.45 4.11 7.59
C MET A 45 2.70 4.21 8.47
N ASN A 46 2.57 4.23 9.80
CA ASN A 46 3.70 4.26 10.73
C ASN A 46 4.42 2.90 10.79
N VAL A 47 3.71 1.80 10.53
CA VAL A 47 4.31 0.47 10.41
C VAL A 47 5.15 0.41 9.14
N THR A 48 4.62 0.87 8.01
CA THR A 48 5.37 0.97 6.75
C THR A 48 6.62 1.82 6.92
N LYS A 49 6.51 2.98 7.58
CA LYS A 49 7.66 3.83 7.88
C LYS A 49 8.76 3.06 8.62
N LYS A 50 8.40 2.37 9.71
CA LYS A 50 9.35 1.59 10.51
C LYS A 50 9.96 0.44 9.71
N ILE A 51 9.19 -0.23 8.84
CA ILE A 51 9.72 -1.29 7.96
C ILE A 51 10.75 -0.70 7.00
N THR A 52 10.39 0.36 6.26
CA THR A 52 11.29 1.04 5.30
C THR A 52 12.57 1.55 5.96
N GLU A 53 12.49 2.09 7.19
CA GLU A 53 13.67 2.53 7.94
C GLU A 53 14.53 1.37 8.48
N THR A 54 13.99 0.15 8.55
CA THR A 54 14.65 -1.02 9.15
C THR A 54 15.41 -1.86 8.13
N VAL A 55 14.89 -2.02 6.92
CA VAL A 55 15.50 -2.83 5.86
C VAL A 55 16.27 -1.95 4.87
N SER A 56 17.30 -2.49 4.23
CA SER A 56 18.08 -1.80 3.20
C SER A 56 17.53 -2.00 1.78
N VAL A 57 16.72 -3.03 1.56
CA VAL A 57 16.07 -3.30 0.28
C VAL A 57 14.86 -2.39 0.06
N PRO A 58 14.57 -1.95 -1.18
CA PRO A 58 13.44 -1.07 -1.45
C PRO A 58 12.09 -1.65 -1.02
N THR A 59 11.25 -0.82 -0.41
CA THR A 59 9.86 -1.15 -0.07
C THR A 59 8.87 -0.58 -1.09
N ILE A 60 7.83 -1.35 -1.41
CA ILE A 60 6.77 -0.94 -2.34
C ILE A 60 5.41 -0.98 -1.63
N GLY A 61 4.73 0.16 -1.53
CA GLY A 61 3.46 0.28 -0.82
C GLY A 61 2.22 0.08 -1.69
N ILE A 62 1.21 -0.59 -1.13
CA ILE A 62 -0.18 -0.55 -1.62
C ILE A 62 -1.14 -0.52 -0.43
N GLY A 63 -1.86 0.60 -0.27
CA GLY A 63 -2.64 0.82 0.95
C GLY A 63 -1.80 0.85 2.23
N ALA A 64 -0.52 1.22 2.10
CA ALA A 64 0.47 1.22 3.17
C ALA A 64 1.04 2.63 3.45
N GLY A 65 0.45 3.66 2.84
CA GLY A 65 0.82 5.06 3.04
C GLY A 65 2.09 5.54 2.32
N PRO A 66 2.53 6.78 2.59
CA PRO A 66 3.53 7.48 1.78
C PRO A 66 4.97 7.07 2.07
N HIS A 67 5.22 6.30 3.13
CA HIS A 67 6.57 6.06 3.65
C HIS A 67 7.29 4.85 3.03
N ALA A 68 6.73 4.25 1.97
CA ALA A 68 7.43 3.26 1.16
C ALA A 68 8.27 3.94 0.07
N ASP A 69 9.36 3.30 -0.38
CA ASP A 69 10.26 3.84 -1.41
C ASP A 69 9.59 3.95 -2.79
N GLY A 70 8.62 3.09 -3.04
CA GLY A 70 7.79 3.09 -4.24
C GLY A 70 6.35 2.71 -3.94
N GLN A 71 5.52 2.74 -4.97
CA GLN A 71 4.09 2.46 -4.85
C GLN A 71 3.65 1.50 -5.97
N VAL A 72 2.63 0.71 -5.70
CA VAL A 72 1.96 -0.15 -6.67
C VAL A 72 0.45 -0.04 -6.52
N LEU A 73 -0.27 -0.11 -7.64
CA LEU A 73 -1.72 -0.24 -7.69
C LEU A 73 -2.09 -1.27 -8.75
N VAL A 74 -3.26 -1.90 -8.61
CA VAL A 74 -3.84 -2.72 -9.67
C VAL A 74 -4.27 -1.81 -10.81
N LEU A 75 -3.90 -2.15 -12.05
CA LEU A 75 -4.16 -1.32 -13.22
C LEU A 75 -5.65 -1.05 -13.41
N ASP A 76 -6.48 -2.11 -13.38
CA ASP A 76 -7.92 -2.05 -13.56
C ASP A 76 -8.61 -1.12 -12.55
N ASP A 77 -8.14 -1.13 -11.30
CA ASP A 77 -8.63 -0.24 -10.24
C ASP A 77 -8.27 1.22 -10.52
N LEU A 78 -7.01 1.47 -10.90
CA LEU A 78 -6.49 2.80 -11.19
C LEU A 78 -7.24 3.43 -12.39
N VAL A 79 -7.34 2.70 -13.50
CA VAL A 79 -8.00 3.19 -14.73
C VAL A 79 -9.53 3.16 -14.66
N GLY A 80 -10.10 2.50 -13.64
CA GLY A 80 -11.54 2.49 -13.36
C GLY A 80 -12.34 1.45 -14.14
N TRP A 81 -11.71 0.32 -14.50
CA TRP A 81 -12.38 -0.83 -15.12
C TRP A 81 -12.99 -1.79 -14.09
N THR A 82 -12.52 -1.75 -12.85
CA THR A 82 -13.08 -2.55 -11.77
C THR A 82 -14.48 -2.06 -11.38
N ASP A 83 -15.44 -2.98 -11.40
CA ASP A 83 -16.78 -2.76 -10.87
C ASP A 83 -16.79 -2.96 -9.34
N PHE A 84 -16.66 -1.85 -8.61
CA PHE A 84 -16.64 -1.86 -7.15
C PHE A 84 -18.01 -2.11 -6.49
N SER A 85 -19.11 -2.11 -7.25
CA SER A 85 -20.44 -2.40 -6.70
C SER A 85 -20.54 -3.83 -6.14
N LYS A 86 -19.69 -4.73 -6.63
CA LYS A 86 -19.61 -6.14 -6.21
C LYS A 86 -18.75 -6.35 -4.95
N PHE A 87 -18.06 -5.34 -4.47
CA PHE A 87 -17.21 -5.44 -3.28
C PHE A 87 -18.01 -5.19 -1.99
N PRO A 88 -17.55 -5.67 -0.82
CA PRO A 88 -18.31 -5.61 0.44
C PRO A 88 -18.78 -4.20 0.84
N LYS A 89 -18.07 -3.15 0.42
CA LYS A 89 -18.41 -1.74 0.72
C LYS A 89 -19.12 -1.02 -0.43
N GLY A 90 -19.33 -1.68 -1.57
CA GLY A 90 -19.93 -1.10 -2.77
C GLY A 90 -19.19 0.10 -3.35
N ARG A 91 -17.91 0.31 -2.98
CA ARG A 91 -17.11 1.46 -3.38
C ARG A 91 -15.61 1.12 -3.39
N PRO A 92 -14.81 1.85 -4.17
CA PRO A 92 -13.36 1.66 -4.19
C PRO A 92 -12.76 1.88 -2.78
N PRO A 93 -11.73 1.11 -2.39
CA PRO A 93 -11.00 1.39 -1.17
C PRO A 93 -10.30 2.76 -1.24
N LYS A 94 -10.20 3.46 -0.10
CA LYS A 94 -9.67 4.83 -0.06
C LYS A 94 -8.21 4.94 -0.53
N PHE A 95 -7.43 3.87 -0.40
CA PHE A 95 -6.02 3.87 -0.81
C PHE A 95 -5.83 4.02 -2.32
N LEU A 96 -6.87 3.80 -3.13
CA LEU A 96 -6.81 4.03 -4.57
C LEU A 96 -6.74 5.54 -4.91
N GLY A 97 -7.06 6.42 -3.97
CA GLY A 97 -7.17 7.85 -4.23
C GLY A 97 -8.30 8.20 -5.19
N SER A 98 -8.36 9.48 -5.56
CA SER A 98 -9.38 10.02 -6.45
C SER A 98 -8.79 11.08 -7.40
N GLY A 99 -9.60 11.57 -8.34
CA GLY A 99 -9.18 12.60 -9.30
C GLY A 99 -8.20 12.09 -10.36
N TRP A 100 -8.33 10.82 -10.74
CA TRP A 100 -7.56 10.22 -11.84
C TRP A 100 -8.11 10.65 -13.20
N ASP A 101 -7.24 11.09 -14.10
CA ASP A 101 -7.58 11.34 -15.51
C ASP A 101 -7.76 10.02 -16.25
N ARG A 102 -9.01 9.56 -16.31
CA ARG A 102 -9.41 8.32 -16.97
C ARG A 102 -9.86 8.52 -18.41
N SER A 103 -9.49 9.63 -19.05
CA SER A 103 -9.73 9.85 -20.49
C SER A 103 -9.06 8.78 -21.38
N SER A 104 -7.94 8.23 -20.92
CA SER A 104 -7.30 7.03 -21.47
C SER A 104 -6.44 6.33 -20.42
N PRO A 105 -6.15 5.02 -20.56
CA PRO A 105 -5.21 4.32 -19.68
C PRO A 105 -3.84 5.00 -19.59
N ASN A 106 -3.32 5.49 -20.72
CA ASN A 106 -2.04 6.20 -20.78
C ASN A 106 -2.04 7.52 -20.01
N ALA A 107 -3.13 8.31 -20.09
CA ALA A 107 -3.25 9.56 -19.34
C ALA A 107 -3.26 9.28 -17.83
N CYS A 108 -4.05 8.28 -17.42
CA CYS A 108 -4.18 7.86 -16.02
C CYS A 108 -2.82 7.40 -15.45
N VAL A 109 -2.13 6.50 -16.16
CA VAL A 109 -0.82 5.98 -15.74
C VAL A 109 0.24 7.09 -15.69
N LYS A 110 0.27 8.01 -16.65
CA LYS A 110 1.19 9.17 -16.61
C LYS A 110 0.95 10.04 -15.38
N GLN A 111 -0.31 10.29 -15.04
CA GLN A 111 -0.66 11.05 -13.84
C GLN A 111 -0.25 10.31 -12.56
N TYR A 112 -0.48 9.00 -12.49
CA TYR A 112 -0.03 8.15 -11.39
C TYR A 112 1.49 8.23 -11.20
N ILE A 113 2.26 8.02 -12.27
CA ILE A 113 3.73 8.12 -12.23
C ILE A 113 4.17 9.48 -11.70
N LYS A 114 3.56 10.56 -12.18
CA LYS A 114 3.89 11.92 -11.73
C LYS A 114 3.64 12.07 -10.22
N LYS A 115 2.44 11.69 -9.76
CA LYS A 115 2.04 11.86 -8.37
C LYS A 115 2.85 11.00 -7.39
N VAL A 116 3.27 9.80 -7.80
CA VAL A 116 4.17 8.97 -6.98
C VAL A 116 5.55 9.62 -6.90
N ARG A 117 6.12 10.07 -8.03
CA ARG A 117 7.47 10.67 -8.06
C ARG A 117 7.57 12.01 -7.32
N ASP A 118 6.51 12.80 -7.32
CA ASP A 118 6.47 14.08 -6.61
C ASP A 118 5.98 13.96 -5.15
N GLY A 119 5.67 12.75 -4.69
CA GLY A 119 5.24 12.47 -3.32
C GLY A 119 3.82 12.95 -2.98
N SER A 120 3.03 13.40 -3.98
CA SER A 120 1.63 13.79 -3.75
C SER A 120 0.66 12.61 -3.68
N PHE A 121 1.10 11.40 -4.06
CA PHE A 121 0.32 10.18 -3.90
C PHE A 121 1.20 9.00 -3.44
N PRO A 122 0.72 8.18 -2.47
CA PRO A 122 -0.45 8.43 -1.62
C PRO A 122 -0.18 9.58 -0.63
N SER A 123 -1.22 10.30 -0.20
CA SER A 123 -1.13 11.25 0.93
C SER A 123 -1.72 10.63 2.20
N GLU A 124 -1.79 11.39 3.30
CA GLU A 124 -2.51 10.96 4.51
C GLU A 124 -3.98 10.59 4.24
N ALA A 125 -4.63 11.27 3.29
CA ALA A 125 -6.04 11.00 2.94
C ALA A 125 -6.23 9.59 2.37
N GLU A 126 -5.25 9.08 1.62
CA GLU A 126 -5.22 7.73 1.06
C GLU A 126 -4.58 6.70 2.00
N SER A 127 -4.14 7.11 3.19
CA SER A 127 -3.38 6.26 4.12
C SER A 127 -4.22 5.78 5.30
N TYR A 128 -3.87 4.62 5.87
CA TYR A 128 -4.46 4.13 7.11
C TYR A 128 -3.57 4.49 8.31
N SER A 129 -4.17 5.07 9.35
CA SER A 129 -3.54 5.32 10.65
C SER A 129 -4.47 4.73 11.71
N VAL A 130 -4.21 3.48 12.09
CA VAL A 130 -5.05 2.62 12.95
C VAL A 130 -4.28 2.04 14.14
N MET A 131 -2.96 2.18 14.20
CA MET A 131 -2.17 1.84 15.37
C MET A 131 -2.65 2.69 16.56
N LYS A 132 -2.95 2.01 17.66
CA LYS A 132 -3.26 2.66 18.94
C LYS A 132 -2.04 2.50 19.84
N ASP A 133 -1.70 3.56 20.57
CA ASP A 133 -0.66 3.54 21.61
C ASP A 133 -0.92 2.46 22.67
#